data_AF-A0A3C1VE35-F1
#
_entry.id   AF-A0A3C1VE35-F1
#
_cell.length_a   1.000
_cell.length_b   1.000
_cell.length_c   1.000
_cell.angle_alpha   90.00
_cell.angle_beta   90.00
_cell.angle_gamma   90.00
#
_symmetry.space_group_name_H-M   'P 1'
#
loop_
_entity.id
_entity.type
_entity.pdbx_description
1 polymer ?
#
loop_
_entity_poly.entity_id
_entity_poly.type
_entity_poly.pdbx_seq_one_letter_code
_entity_poly.pdbx_strand_id
1 'polypeptide(L)'
;MQAAEVLGCDYSHLRRVIIGERQSKTLVAKFHTLATQPQNATAQKRVAPIDLAAAENLSPFFFKTLATLGLEVVIVRFDAKPDSPIWGHPGIERELERELQVIQAGMLDSSWFTEGAQWHFFHVATSQLGKAMQQIKSGLDARGLLPVTTLLHAESASALREWYPGTTAALIQADAETGA
;
A
#
# COMPACT_ATOMS: atom_id res chain seq x y z
N MET A 1 18.73 0.73 1.68
CA MET A 1 19.44 0.01 2.77
C MET A 1 19.04 -1.46 2.85
N GLN A 2 17.75 -1.78 2.81
CA GLN A 2 17.20 -3.14 2.96
C GLN A 2 17.87 -4.24 2.09
N ALA A 3 18.16 -4.00 0.81
CA ALA A 3 18.75 -5.03 -0.06
C ALA A 3 20.23 -5.34 0.24
N ALA A 4 21.03 -4.36 0.66
CA ALA A 4 22.45 -4.57 0.96
C ALA A 4 22.63 -5.39 2.24
N GLU A 5 21.80 -5.08 3.24
CA GLU A 5 21.72 -5.78 4.52
C GLU A 5 21.30 -7.25 4.34
N VAL A 6 20.26 -7.51 3.55
CA VAL A 6 19.80 -8.89 3.24
C VAL A 6 20.87 -9.68 2.47
N LEU A 7 21.67 -9.00 1.64
CA LEU A 7 22.76 -9.61 0.89
C LEU A 7 24.07 -9.72 1.69
N GLY A 8 24.09 -9.27 2.95
CA GLY A 8 25.26 -9.32 3.83
C GLY A 8 26.43 -8.49 3.32
N CYS A 9 26.17 -7.36 2.67
CA CYS A 9 27.19 -6.50 2.10
C CYS A 9 26.92 -5.01 2.39
N ASP A 10 27.96 -4.19 2.29
CA ASP A 10 27.78 -2.75 2.41
C ASP A 10 27.09 -2.16 1.16
N TYR A 11 26.32 -1.09 1.36
CA TYR A 11 25.55 -0.45 0.28
C TYR A 11 26.43 0.07 -0.85
N SER A 12 27.62 0.61 -0.52
CA SER A 12 28.57 1.15 -1.49
C SER A 12 29.12 0.07 -2.42
N HIS A 13 29.37 -1.13 -1.89
CA HIS A 13 29.83 -2.30 -2.61
C HIS A 13 28.72 -2.85 -3.51
N LEU A 14 27.50 -2.99 -2.99
CA LEU A 14 26.36 -3.42 -3.80
C LEU A 14 26.12 -2.46 -4.98
N ARG A 15 26.14 -1.14 -4.74
CA ARG A 15 25.98 -0.12 -5.79
C ARG A 15 27.03 -0.26 -6.88
N ARG A 16 28.31 -0.39 -6.51
CA ARG A 16 29.42 -0.56 -7.46
C ARG A 16 29.30 -1.83 -8.31
N VAL A 17 28.76 -2.90 -7.74
CA VAL A 17 28.53 -4.15 -8.46
C VAL A 17 27.36 -4.04 -9.45
N ILE A 18 26.27 -3.37 -9.06
CA ILE A 18 25.10 -3.19 -9.92
C ILE A 18 25.41 -2.29 -11.12
N ILE A 19 26.15 -1.21 -10.92
CA ILE A 19 26.50 -0.26 -12.00
C ILE A 19 27.69 -0.74 -12.87
N GLY A 20 28.17 -1.96 -12.65
CA GLY A 20 29.24 -2.57 -13.46
C GLY A 20 30.65 -2.10 -13.14
N GLU A 21 30.85 -1.24 -12.13
CA GLU A 21 32.17 -0.79 -11.67
C GLU A 21 32.96 -1.91 -10.96
N ARG A 22 32.29 -2.96 -10.47
CA ARG A 22 32.93 -4.11 -9.83
C ARG A 22 32.29 -5.42 -10.27
N GLN A 23 33.09 -6.43 -10.59
CA GLN A 23 32.57 -7.71 -11.03
C GLN A 23 32.27 -8.63 -9.84
N SER A 24 30.98 -8.94 -9.65
CA SER A 24 30.55 -10.05 -8.80
C SER A 24 29.28 -10.67 -9.37
N LYS A 25 29.45 -11.70 -10.21
CA LYS A 25 28.34 -12.43 -10.84
C LYS A 25 27.37 -13.00 -9.79
N THR A 26 27.90 -13.42 -8.64
CA THR A 26 27.12 -13.96 -7.52
C THR A 26 26.26 -12.88 -6.85
N LEU A 27 26.80 -11.67 -6.61
CA LEU A 27 26.01 -10.57 -6.03
C LEU A 27 24.97 -10.04 -7.02
N VAL A 28 25.31 -9.94 -8.30
CA VAL A 28 24.37 -9.55 -9.36
C VAL A 28 23.23 -10.56 -9.46
N ALA A 29 23.53 -11.86 -9.48
CA ALA A 29 22.52 -12.92 -9.50
C ALA A 29 21.64 -12.88 -8.24
N LYS A 30 22.23 -12.76 -7.04
CA LYS A 30 21.45 -12.65 -5.79
C LYS A 30 20.58 -11.39 -5.74
N PHE A 31 21.09 -10.26 -6.22
CA PHE A 31 20.33 -9.02 -6.30
C PHE A 31 19.17 -9.13 -7.30
N HIS A 32 19.41 -9.71 -8.48
CA HIS A 32 18.34 -9.99 -9.42
C HIS A 32 17.31 -10.95 -8.85
N THR A 33 17.72 -12.04 -8.18
CA THR A 33 16.81 -12.95 -7.48
C THR A 33 16.04 -12.27 -6.36
N LEU A 34 16.62 -11.31 -5.65
CA LEU A 34 15.92 -10.51 -4.63
C LEU A 34 14.94 -9.51 -5.27
N ALA A 35 15.28 -8.95 -6.43
CA ALA A 35 14.44 -8.03 -7.19
C ALA A 35 13.32 -8.73 -7.97
N THR A 36 13.52 -10.00 -8.35
CA THR A 36 12.54 -10.85 -9.04
C THR A 36 11.81 -11.81 -8.11
N GLN A 37 12.24 -11.94 -6.86
CA GLN A 37 11.40 -12.53 -5.83
C GLN A 37 10.12 -11.69 -5.80
N PRO A 38 8.92 -12.29 -6.01
CA PRO A 38 7.70 -11.60 -5.64
C PRO A 38 7.93 -11.15 -4.20
N GLN A 39 7.57 -9.91 -3.86
CA GLN A 39 7.55 -9.44 -2.49
C GLN A 39 6.50 -10.25 -1.70
N ASN A 40 6.80 -11.53 -1.46
CA ASN A 40 6.29 -12.36 -0.41
C ASN A 40 7.08 -11.98 0.85
N ALA A 41 7.13 -10.69 1.18
CA ALA A 41 6.81 -10.35 2.55
C ALA A 41 5.41 -10.94 2.70
N THR A 42 5.25 -11.91 3.59
CA THR A 42 3.93 -12.40 4.00
C THR A 42 3.09 -11.17 4.29
N ALA A 43 2.30 -10.73 3.31
CA ALA A 43 1.17 -9.85 3.53
C ALA A 43 0.31 -10.67 4.45
N GLN A 44 0.48 -10.46 5.76
CA GLN A 44 -0.37 -11.10 6.74
C GLN A 44 -1.76 -10.75 6.29
N LYS A 45 -2.56 -11.78 5.97
CA LYS A 45 -3.98 -11.65 5.72
C LYS A 45 -4.60 -11.18 7.04
N ARG A 46 -4.45 -9.89 7.34
CA ARG A 46 -5.06 -9.26 8.48
C ARG A 46 -6.48 -8.97 8.05
N VAL A 47 -7.37 -9.85 8.48
CA VAL A 47 -8.79 -9.54 8.51
C VAL A 47 -8.93 -8.45 9.56
N ALA A 48 -8.81 -7.18 9.15
CA ALA A 48 -9.02 -6.06 10.04
C ALA A 48 -10.48 -6.12 10.51
N PRO A 49 -10.76 -6.21 11.82
CA PRO A 49 -12.11 -6.10 12.36
C PRO A 49 -12.46 -4.61 12.35
N ILE A 50 -12.56 -4.02 11.16
CA ILE A 50 -13.24 -2.76 11.00
C ILE A 50 -14.72 -3.11 11.03
N ASP A 51 -15.53 -2.29 11.68
CA ASP A 51 -16.98 -2.32 11.54
C ASP A 51 -17.35 -1.86 10.10
N LEU A 52 -16.90 -2.63 9.09
CA LEU A 52 -17.12 -2.40 7.65
C LEU A 52 -18.60 -2.55 7.31
N ALA A 53 -19.41 -3.07 8.23
CA ALA A 53 -20.85 -3.18 8.08
C ALA A 53 -21.52 -1.82 7.83
N ALA A 54 -20.89 -0.71 8.21
CA ALA A 54 -21.40 0.64 7.95
C ALA A 54 -20.95 1.24 6.59
N ALA A 55 -19.94 0.67 5.94
CA ALA A 55 -19.49 1.15 4.63
C ALA A 55 -20.27 0.43 3.53
N GLU A 56 -21.31 1.07 2.97
CA GLU A 56 -22.16 0.49 1.91
C GLU A 56 -21.36 -0.09 0.73
N ASN A 57 -20.19 0.51 0.47
CA ASN A 57 -19.20 0.09 -0.54
C ASN A 57 -18.65 -1.33 -0.35
N LEU A 58 -18.86 -1.93 0.81
CA LEU A 58 -18.42 -3.29 1.15
C LEU A 58 -19.61 -4.22 1.42
N SER A 59 -20.84 -3.79 1.14
CA SER A 59 -22.00 -4.67 1.22
C SER A 59 -21.87 -5.82 0.19
N PRO A 60 -22.31 -7.05 0.51
CA PRO A 60 -22.20 -8.18 -0.43
C PRO A 60 -22.87 -7.93 -1.79
N PHE A 61 -23.99 -7.20 -1.80
CA PHE A 61 -24.71 -6.85 -3.02
C PHE A 61 -23.92 -5.86 -3.89
N PHE A 62 -23.39 -4.80 -3.29
CA PHE A 62 -22.62 -3.80 -4.01
C PHE A 62 -21.30 -4.37 -4.53
N PHE A 63 -20.58 -5.13 -3.69
CA PHE A 63 -19.35 -5.81 -4.08
C PHE A 63 -19.56 -6.74 -5.28
N LYS A 64 -20.64 -7.55 -5.28
CA LYS A 64 -20.98 -8.41 -6.42
C LYS A 64 -21.28 -7.61 -7.69
N THR A 65 -21.91 -6.45 -7.54
CA THR A 65 -22.21 -5.54 -8.67
C THR A 65 -20.91 -4.99 -9.26
N LEU A 66 -20.00 -4.49 -8.44
CA LEU A 66 -18.68 -4.00 -8.87
C LEU A 66 -17.87 -5.10 -9.58
N ALA A 67 -17.83 -6.30 -9.01
CA ALA A 67 -17.14 -7.43 -9.62
C ALA A 67 -17.71 -7.79 -11.00
N THR A 68 -19.03 -7.70 -11.17
CA THR A 68 -19.69 -7.93 -12.48
C THR A 68 -19.31 -6.86 -13.51
N LEU A 69 -19.03 -5.63 -13.05
CA LEU A 69 -18.56 -4.53 -13.88
C LEU A 69 -17.04 -4.56 -14.13
N GLY A 70 -16.32 -5.54 -13.58
CA GLY A 70 -14.86 -5.62 -13.65
C GLY A 70 -14.16 -4.52 -12.86
N LEU A 71 -14.76 -4.12 -11.73
CA LEU A 71 -14.24 -3.12 -10.81
C LEU A 71 -13.86 -3.76 -9.47
N GLU A 72 -12.77 -3.24 -8.91
CA GLU A 72 -12.21 -3.57 -7.61
C GLU A 72 -12.31 -2.35 -6.69
N VAL A 73 -12.40 -2.59 -5.38
CA VAL A 73 -12.34 -1.53 -4.37
C VAL A 73 -10.93 -1.46 -3.79
N VAL A 74 -10.31 -0.29 -3.97
CA VAL A 74 -9.03 0.08 -3.33
C VAL A 74 -9.33 1.08 -2.21
N ILE A 75 -8.68 0.91 -1.07
CA ILE A 75 -8.89 1.76 0.10
C ILE A 75 -7.55 2.35 0.52
N VAL A 76 -7.50 3.68 0.59
CA VAL A 76 -6.37 4.43 1.14
C VAL A 76 -6.77 4.90 2.53
N ARG A 77 -6.15 4.34 3.56
CA ARG A 77 -6.38 4.71 4.95
C ARG A 77 -5.19 5.51 5.47
N PHE A 78 -5.44 6.72 5.98
CA PHE A 78 -4.46 7.52 6.70
C PHE A 78 -4.67 7.43 8.21
N ASP A 79 -3.58 7.28 8.97
CA ASP A 79 -3.54 7.58 10.40
C ASP A 79 -3.59 9.11 10.56
N ALA A 80 -4.69 9.62 11.10
CA ALA A 80 -5.02 11.04 11.14
C ALA A 80 -5.09 11.58 12.57
N LYS A 81 -4.11 11.18 13.39
CA LYS A 81 -3.87 11.79 14.71
C LYS A 81 -3.52 13.29 14.57
N PRO A 82 -3.65 14.08 15.65
CA PRO A 82 -3.40 15.53 15.59
C PRO A 82 -2.03 15.94 15.03
N ASP A 83 -1.01 15.10 15.17
CA ASP A 83 0.35 15.30 14.69
C ASP A 83 0.64 14.69 13.30
N SER A 84 -0.37 14.10 12.67
CA SER A 84 -0.21 13.43 11.39
C SER A 84 0.11 14.43 10.26
N PRO A 85 1.07 14.12 9.36
CA PRO A 85 1.37 14.95 8.20
C PRO A 85 0.19 15.06 7.21
N ILE A 86 -0.83 14.19 7.32
CA ILE A 86 -2.01 14.23 6.43
C ILE A 86 -2.77 15.55 6.50
N TRP A 87 -2.71 16.25 7.64
CA TRP A 87 -3.37 17.56 7.80
C TRP A 87 -2.75 18.65 6.92
N GLY A 88 -1.54 18.44 6.39
CA GLY A 88 -0.93 19.28 5.36
C GLY A 88 -1.49 19.06 3.95
N HIS A 89 -2.40 18.09 3.75
CA HIS A 89 -2.92 17.68 2.45
C HIS A 89 -4.46 17.55 2.43
N PRO A 90 -5.22 18.66 2.61
CA PRO A 90 -6.68 18.65 2.77
C PRO A 90 -7.51 18.27 1.52
N GLY A 91 -6.89 17.72 0.47
CA GLY A 91 -7.55 17.26 -0.76
C GLY A 91 -6.82 16.10 -1.44
N ILE A 92 -6.07 15.33 -0.66
CA ILE A 92 -5.23 14.23 -1.15
C ILE A 92 -6.03 13.21 -1.96
N GLU A 93 -7.29 12.96 -1.61
CA GLU A 93 -8.17 12.03 -2.29
C GLU A 93 -8.45 12.44 -3.74
N ARG A 94 -8.62 13.75 -3.98
CA ARG A 94 -8.81 14.31 -5.32
C ARG A 94 -7.52 14.35 -6.11
N GLU A 95 -6.38 14.55 -5.45
CA GLU A 95 -5.08 14.45 -6.11
C GLU A 95 -4.80 13.03 -6.59
N LEU A 96 -5.02 12.04 -5.72
CA LEU A 96 -4.88 10.62 -6.07
C LEU A 96 -5.87 10.22 -7.17
N GLU A 97 -7.11 10.68 -7.12
CA GLU A 97 -8.09 10.48 -8.20
C GLU A 97 -7.57 10.99 -9.54
N ARG A 98 -7.06 12.23 -9.61
CA ARG A 98 -6.51 12.79 -10.85
C ARG A 98 -5.35 11.96 -11.38
N GLU A 99 -4.45 11.51 -10.51
CA GLU A 99 -3.35 10.63 -10.90
C GLU A 99 -3.85 9.30 -11.48
N LEU A 100 -4.88 8.70 -10.89
CA LEU A 100 -5.51 7.48 -11.40
C LEU A 100 -6.25 7.71 -12.73
N GLN A 101 -6.89 8.86 -12.90
CA GLN A 101 -7.59 9.21 -14.15
C GLN A 101 -6.62 9.41 -15.31
N VAL A 102 -5.43 10.00 -15.06
CA VAL A 102 -4.39 10.17 -16.08
C VAL A 102 -3.95 8.83 -16.66
N ILE A 103 -3.87 7.79 -15.83
CA ILE A 103 -3.53 6.43 -16.28
C ILE A 103 -4.78 5.58 -16.60
N GLN A 104 -5.97 6.18 -16.60
CA GLN A 104 -7.26 5.53 -16.82
C GLN A 104 -7.48 4.28 -15.95
N ALA A 105 -7.00 4.32 -14.71
CA ALA A 105 -7.01 3.15 -13.83
C ALA A 105 -8.15 3.16 -12.82
N GLY A 106 -8.70 4.32 -12.45
CA GLY A 106 -9.78 4.38 -11.47
C GLY A 106 -10.31 5.77 -11.17
N MET A 107 -11.25 5.83 -10.23
CA MET A 107 -11.91 7.05 -9.75
C MET A 107 -12.18 6.99 -8.26
N LEU A 108 -12.30 8.16 -7.63
CA LEU A 108 -12.74 8.25 -6.25
C LEU A 108 -14.23 7.93 -6.17
N ASP A 109 -14.61 7.14 -5.18
CA ASP A 109 -15.99 6.84 -4.89
C ASP A 109 -16.49 7.64 -3.68
N SER A 110 -15.90 7.39 -2.51
CA SER A 110 -16.33 8.03 -1.27
C SER A 110 -15.18 8.22 -0.29
N SER A 111 -15.46 8.93 0.80
CA SER A 111 -14.53 9.09 1.91
C SER A 111 -15.28 8.95 3.23
N TRP A 112 -14.63 8.32 4.19
CA TRP A 112 -15.16 8.10 5.52
C TRP A 112 -14.14 8.56 6.57
N PHE A 113 -14.60 9.36 7.52
CA PHE A 113 -13.76 10.00 8.52
C PHE A 113 -14.18 9.50 9.89
N THR A 114 -13.21 8.98 10.64
CA THR A 114 -13.39 8.56 12.03
C THR A 114 -12.38 9.28 12.92
N GLU A 115 -12.54 9.17 14.24
CA GLU A 115 -11.52 9.66 15.16
C GLU A 115 -10.18 8.99 14.86
N GLY A 116 -9.17 9.80 14.54
CA GLY A 116 -7.81 9.33 14.23
C GLY A 116 -7.62 8.63 12.88
N ALA A 117 -8.59 8.61 11.96
CA ALA A 117 -8.37 8.05 10.62
C ALA A 117 -9.19 8.72 9.51
N GLN A 118 -8.59 8.78 8.32
CA GLN A 118 -9.27 9.15 7.07
C GLN A 118 -9.23 7.95 6.12
N TRP A 119 -10.37 7.59 5.56
CA TRP A 119 -10.52 6.47 4.64
C TRP A 119 -11.03 7.00 3.30
N HIS A 120 -10.37 6.64 2.22
CA HIS A 120 -10.78 7.01 0.87
C HIS A 120 -10.92 5.75 0.01
N PHE A 121 -12.08 5.62 -0.62
CA PHE A 121 -12.46 4.46 -1.41
C PHE A 121 -12.37 4.81 -2.89
N PHE A 122 -11.70 3.94 -3.65
CA PHE A 122 -11.51 4.10 -5.08
C PHE A 122 -12.04 2.87 -5.82
N HIS A 123 -12.74 3.10 -6.91
CA HIS A 123 -13.10 2.07 -7.87
C HIS A 123 -12.02 2.00 -8.95
N VAL A 124 -11.45 0.81 -9.14
CA VAL A 124 -10.34 0.56 -10.05
C VAL A 124 -10.70 -0.59 -10.97
N ALA A 125 -10.39 -0.48 -12.26
CA ALA A 125 -10.62 -1.60 -13.18
C ALA A 125 -9.75 -2.81 -12.77
N THR A 126 -10.32 -4.02 -12.70
CA THR A 126 -9.60 -5.24 -12.30
C THR A 126 -8.31 -5.43 -13.11
N SER A 127 -8.36 -5.13 -14.42
CA SER A 127 -7.20 -5.22 -15.33
C SER A 127 -6.09 -4.20 -15.04
N GLN A 128 -6.38 -3.13 -14.30
CA GLN A 128 -5.44 -2.05 -13.96
C GLN A 128 -5.08 -2.03 -12.47
N LEU A 129 -5.60 -2.96 -11.65
CA LEU A 129 -5.40 -2.98 -10.20
C LEU A 129 -3.93 -2.79 -9.80
N GLY A 130 -3.03 -3.58 -10.42
CA GLY A 130 -1.61 -3.52 -10.07
C GLY A 130 -0.97 -2.16 -10.37
N LYS A 131 -1.34 -1.54 -11.50
CA LYS A 131 -0.84 -0.20 -11.88
C LYS A 131 -1.42 0.91 -11.02
N ALA A 132 -2.72 0.85 -10.73
CA ALA A 132 -3.40 1.82 -9.88
C ALA A 132 -2.74 1.89 -8.50
N MET A 133 -2.55 0.72 -7.90
CA MET A 133 -1.97 0.61 -6.57
C MET A 133 -0.50 1.03 -6.54
N GLN A 134 0.28 0.74 -7.59
CA GLN A 134 1.64 1.25 -7.72
C GLN A 134 1.66 2.78 -7.87
N GLN A 135 0.75 3.35 -8.67
CA GLN A 135 0.60 4.81 -8.84
C GLN A 135 0.27 5.49 -7.51
N ILE A 136 -0.73 4.98 -6.78
CA ILE A 136 -1.11 5.50 -5.46
C ILE A 136 0.10 5.46 -4.52
N LYS A 137 0.79 4.31 -4.43
CA LYS A 137 1.97 4.16 -3.58
C LYS A 137 3.05 5.18 -3.94
N SER A 138 3.36 5.35 -5.22
CA SER A 138 4.36 6.33 -5.68
C SER A 138 3.95 7.78 -5.40
N GLY A 139 2.67 8.12 -5.60
CA GLY A 139 2.14 9.46 -5.30
C GLY A 139 2.19 9.79 -3.81
N LEU A 140 1.91 8.81 -2.95
CA LEU A 140 2.02 8.94 -1.50
C LEU A 140 3.47 9.08 -1.03
N ASP A 141 4.40 8.35 -1.65
CA ASP A 141 5.83 8.40 -1.33
C ASP A 141 6.41 9.78 -1.65
N ALA A 142 6.08 10.32 -2.83
CA ALA A 142 6.50 11.64 -3.26
C ALA A 142 6.02 12.77 -2.32
N ARG A 143 4.94 12.53 -1.57
CA ARG A 143 4.37 13.47 -0.59
C ARG A 143 4.83 13.18 0.84
N GLY A 144 5.64 12.15 1.06
CA GLY A 144 6.07 11.74 2.41
C GLY A 144 4.95 11.17 3.28
N LEU A 145 3.85 10.71 2.66
CA LEU A 145 2.66 10.22 3.38
C LEU A 145 2.66 8.70 3.61
N LEU A 146 3.49 7.94 2.90
CA LEU A 146 3.56 6.48 3.07
C LEU A 146 3.68 6.01 4.54
N PRO A 147 4.45 6.67 5.43
CA PRO A 147 4.58 6.20 6.82
C PRO A 147 3.26 6.16 7.59
N VAL A 148 2.31 7.03 7.24
CA VAL A 148 1.00 7.12 7.89
C VAL A 148 -0.13 6.50 7.05
N THR A 149 0.19 5.82 5.96
CA THR A 149 -0.82 5.24 5.06
C THR A 149 -0.82 3.72 5.07
N THR A 150 -1.99 3.13 5.25
CA THR A 150 -2.26 1.74 4.90
C THR A 150 -3.03 1.68 3.59
N LEU A 151 -2.50 0.93 2.61
CA LEU A 151 -3.15 0.69 1.32
C LEU A 151 -3.77 -0.71 1.32
N LEU A 152 -5.08 -0.77 1.09
CA LEU A 152 -5.86 -2.01 1.14
C LEU A 152 -6.56 -2.26 -0.20
N HIS A 153 -6.79 -3.53 -0.49
CA HIS A 153 -7.65 -4.01 -1.57
C HIS A 153 -8.75 -4.88 -0.97
N ALA A 154 -10.01 -4.67 -1.33
CA ALA A 154 -11.09 -5.56 -0.94
C ALA A 154 -11.14 -6.79 -1.87
N GLU A 155 -10.65 -7.93 -1.40
CA GLU A 155 -10.74 -9.21 -2.13
C GLU A 155 -12.17 -9.78 -2.05
N SER A 156 -12.93 -9.41 -1.02
CA SER A 156 -14.36 -9.68 -0.90
C SER A 156 -15.04 -8.63 -0.02
N ALA A 157 -16.36 -8.68 0.07
CA ALA A 157 -17.16 -7.88 1.00
C ALA A 157 -16.70 -7.97 2.47
N SER A 158 -16.03 -9.07 2.85
CA SER A 158 -15.56 -9.31 4.23
C SER A 158 -14.05 -9.52 4.35
N ALA A 159 -13.30 -9.43 3.25
CA ALA A 159 -11.87 -9.68 3.24
C ALA A 159 -11.13 -8.49 2.60
N LEU A 160 -10.33 -7.83 3.43
CA LEU A 160 -9.37 -6.84 2.98
C LEU A 160 -7.98 -7.45 2.96
N ARG A 161 -7.23 -7.15 1.90
CA ARG A 161 -5.82 -7.46 1.79
C ARG A 161 -5.00 -6.19 1.93
N GLU A 162 -4.07 -6.21 2.87
CA GLU A 162 -3.05 -5.16 2.96
C GLU A 162 -2.05 -5.35 1.82
N TRP A 163 -1.89 -4.31 1.00
CA TRP A 163 -0.91 -4.28 -0.08
C TRP A 163 0.34 -3.50 0.33
N TYR A 164 0.14 -2.47 1.16
CA TYR A 164 1.20 -1.73 1.80
C TYR A 164 0.79 -1.40 3.24
N PRO A 165 1.47 -1.96 4.26
CA PRO A 165 1.18 -1.62 5.65
C PRO A 165 1.76 -0.24 5.96
N GLY A 166 0.98 0.62 6.62
CA GLY A 166 1.52 1.85 7.20
C GLY A 166 2.54 1.53 8.28
N THR A 167 3.55 2.39 8.45
CA THR A 167 4.64 2.15 9.41
C THR A 167 4.13 2.16 10.86
N THR A 168 3.02 2.86 11.16
CA THR A 168 2.37 2.79 12.48
C THR A 168 1.78 1.40 12.78
N ALA A 169 1.43 0.60 11.77
CA ALA A 169 0.99 -0.78 11.98
C ALA A 169 2.16 -1.76 12.21
N ALA A 170 3.37 -1.40 11.77
CA ALA A 170 4.60 -2.16 12.02
C ALA A 170 5.14 -1.92 13.45
N LEU A 171 4.79 -0.81 14.10
CA LEU A 171 5.18 -0.52 15.49
C LEU A 171 4.35 -1.29 16.53
N ILE A 172 3.15 -1.77 16.22
CA ILE A 172 2.32 -2.51 17.18
C ILE A 172 2.78 -3.98 17.35
N GLN A 173 3.62 -4.50 16.44
CA GLN A 173 4.23 -5.83 16.62
C GLN A 173 5.56 -5.80 17.37
N ALA A 174 6.19 -4.62 17.54
CA ALA A 174 7.46 -4.51 18.28
C ALA A 174 7.27 -4.39 19.80
N ASP A 175 6.12 -3.90 20.27
CA ASP A 175 5.86 -3.71 21.71
C ASP A 175 5.19 -4.92 22.39
N ALA A 176 4.85 -5.98 21.64
CA ALA A 176 4.27 -7.21 22.19
C ALA A 176 5.31 -8.28 22.55
N GLU A 177 6.58 -8.12 22.16
CA GLU A 177 7.67 -9.09 22.44
C GLU A 177 8.66 -8.63 23.53
N THR A 178 8.46 -7.45 24.11
CA THR A 178 9.23 -6.97 25.29
C THR A 178 8.29 -6.53 26.42
N GLY A 179 7.60 -7.51 26.98
CA GLY A 179 6.89 -7.41 28.25
C GLY A 179 7.13 -8.66 29.07
N ALA A 180 8.38 -8.85 29.50
CA ALA A 180 8.78 -9.80 30.54
C ALA A 180 8.44 -9.24 31.93
#